data_AF-A0A381FBW7-F1
#
_entry.id   AF-A0A381FBW7-F1
#
_cell.length_a   1.000
_cell.length_b   1.000
_cell.length_c   1.000
_cell.angle_alpha   90.00
_cell.angle_beta   90.00
_cell.angle_gamma   90.00
#
_symmetry.space_group_name_H-M   'P 1'
#
loop_
_entity.id
_entity.type
_entity.pdbx_description
1 polymer ?
#
loop_
_entity_poly.entity_id
_entity_poly.type
_entity_poly.pdbx_seq_one_letter_code
_entity_poly.pdbx_strand_id
1 'polypeptide(L)'
;MTSSDIISITTVVISLGAFFIATLSYKRDRNKSNQDFLFQEKVLTYKELLFHVNYIFESFFDIMDEMLDHEGSNKKWGKFLNKESDFYDDLIADYYKSIFKALPIIPSNIYKELIQFGQESTQFINSAFDKDEDLTTKAHEELEKNLRNVISLIREDVNVDKLNVTLTKRLL
;
A
#
# COMPACT_ATOMS: atom_id res chain seq x y z
N MET A 1 -67.16 10.44 -1.80
CA MET A 1 -66.01 10.17 -0.90
C MET A 1 -66.36 10.71 0.47
N THR A 2 -66.27 9.86 1.49
CA THR A 2 -66.44 10.29 2.88
C THR A 2 -65.12 10.84 3.41
N SER A 3 -65.18 11.64 4.48
CA SER A 3 -63.96 12.13 5.16
C SER A 3 -63.06 10.98 5.62
N SER A 4 -63.64 9.82 5.95
CA SER A 4 -62.90 8.60 6.29
C SER A 4 -62.08 8.07 5.11
N ASP A 5 -62.66 8.05 3.91
CA ASP A 5 -61.97 7.57 2.70
C ASP A 5 -60.75 8.46 2.36
N ILE A 6 -60.90 9.77 2.52
CA ILE A 6 -59.81 10.74 2.28
C ILE A 6 -58.66 10.52 3.26
N ILE A 7 -58.98 10.30 4.55
CA ILE A 7 -57.97 10.02 5.58
C ILE A 7 -57.24 8.72 5.26
N SER A 8 -57.97 7.64 4.94
CA SER A 8 -57.37 6.35 4.60
C SER A 8 -56.44 6.44 3.38
N ILE A 9 -56.85 7.13 2.31
CA ILE A 9 -56.01 7.35 1.11
C ILE A 9 -54.74 8.13 1.49
N THR A 10 -54.89 9.20 2.28
CA THR A 10 -53.76 10.02 2.71
C THR A 10 -52.78 9.22 3.56
N THR A 11 -53.27 8.40 4.49
CA THR A 11 -52.44 7.51 5.30
C THR A 11 -51.66 6.52 4.42
N VAL A 12 -52.31 5.90 3.43
CA VAL A 12 -51.63 4.97 2.51
C VAL A 12 -50.53 5.68 1.73
N VAL A 13 -50.77 6.88 1.22
CA VAL A 13 -49.76 7.68 0.50
C VAL A 13 -48.58 8.02 1.40
N ILE A 14 -48.83 8.46 2.65
CA ILE A 14 -47.78 8.75 3.63
C ILE A 14 -46.96 7.50 3.96
N SER A 15 -47.62 6.36 4.18
CA SER A 15 -46.95 5.08 4.47
C SER A 15 -46.09 4.60 3.30
N LEU A 16 -46.56 4.73 2.06
CA LEU A 16 -45.77 4.42 0.86
C LEU A 16 -44.57 5.35 0.72
N GLY A 17 -44.75 6.65 0.97
CA GLY A 17 -43.66 7.63 0.99
C GLY A 17 -42.59 7.31 2.04
N ALA A 18 -43.02 7.01 3.27
CA ALA A 18 -42.12 6.61 4.35
C ALA A 18 -41.35 5.32 4.01
N PHE A 19 -42.02 4.32 3.45
CA PHE A 19 -41.39 3.07 3.01
C PHE A 19 -40.32 3.31 1.93
N PHE A 20 -40.61 4.19 0.95
CA PHE A 20 -39.66 4.54 -0.10
C PHE A 20 -38.42 5.25 0.46
N ILE A 21 -38.61 6.23 1.36
CA ILE A 21 -37.52 6.95 2.03
C ILE A 21 -36.67 6.00 2.87
N ALA A 22 -37.31 5.11 3.65
CA ALA A 22 -36.61 4.12 4.46
C ALA A 22 -35.77 3.16 3.59
N THR A 23 -36.32 2.72 2.45
CA THR A 23 -35.61 1.84 1.51
C THR A 23 -34.42 2.54 0.87
N LEU A 24 -34.57 3.80 0.46
CA LEU A 24 -33.46 4.59 -0.09
C LEU A 24 -32.37 4.85 0.95
N SER A 25 -32.76 5.14 2.19
CA SER A 25 -31.84 5.38 3.30
C SER A 25 -31.05 4.11 3.61
N TYR A 26 -31.72 2.96 3.71
CA TYR A 26 -31.07 1.67 3.89
C TYR A 26 -30.07 1.34 2.77
N LYS A 27 -30.46 1.54 1.50
CA LYS A 27 -29.54 1.33 0.36
C LYS A 27 -28.33 2.25 0.43
N ARG A 28 -28.54 3.52 0.76
CA ARG A 28 -27.46 4.51 0.90
C ARG A 28 -26.51 4.12 2.03
N ASP A 29 -27.04 3.77 3.19
CA ASP A 29 -26.24 3.45 4.37
C ASP A 29 -25.46 2.16 4.16
N ARG A 30 -26.04 1.15 3.49
CA ARG A 30 -25.33 -0.07 3.09
C ARG A 30 -24.21 0.22 2.08
N ASN A 31 -24.46 1.05 1.08
CA ASN A 31 -23.43 1.44 0.11
C ASN A 31 -22.28 2.19 0.80
N LYS A 32 -22.60 3.10 1.73
CA LYS A 32 -21.61 3.81 2.53
C LYS A 32 -20.78 2.85 3.37
N SER A 33 -21.42 1.92 4.08
CA SER A 33 -20.73 0.91 4.88
C SER A 33 -19.78 0.04 4.05
N ASN A 34 -20.18 -0.34 2.84
CA ASN A 34 -19.31 -1.10 1.93
C ASN A 34 -18.12 -0.27 1.44
N GLN A 35 -18.33 1.02 1.15
CA GLN A 35 -17.25 1.93 0.77
C GLN A 35 -16.26 2.13 1.92
N ASP A 36 -16.76 2.30 3.14
CA ASP A 36 -15.92 2.46 4.34
C ASP A 36 -15.10 1.19 4.60
N PHE A 37 -15.70 0.00 4.44
CA PHE A 37 -15.00 -1.28 4.54
C PHE A 37 -13.88 -1.42 3.51
N LEU A 38 -14.18 -1.16 2.22
CA LEU A 38 -13.18 -1.21 1.16
C LEU A 38 -12.05 -0.21 1.38
N PHE A 39 -12.37 0.98 1.89
CA PHE A 39 -11.37 1.99 2.22
C PHE A 39 -10.45 1.53 3.36
N GLN A 40 -11.00 0.92 4.42
CA GLN A 40 -10.20 0.40 5.53
C GLN A 40 -9.26 -0.72 5.09
N GLU A 41 -9.76 -1.71 4.34
CA GLU A 41 -8.96 -2.78 3.76
C GLU A 41 -7.85 -2.25 2.85
N LYS A 42 -8.16 -1.21 2.07
CA LYS A 42 -7.19 -0.51 1.22
C LYS A 42 -6.07 0.15 2.01
N VAL A 43 -6.41 0.88 3.07
CA VAL A 43 -5.42 1.51 3.95
C VAL A 43 -4.54 0.47 4.65
N LEU A 44 -5.12 -0.62 5.13
CA LEU A 44 -4.37 -1.72 5.76
C LEU A 44 -3.40 -2.38 4.78
N THR A 45 -3.89 -2.69 3.57
CA THR A 45 -3.08 -3.26 2.49
C THR A 45 -1.90 -2.35 2.14
N TYR A 46 -2.14 -1.04 2.00
CA TYR A 46 -1.06 -0.11 1.73
C TYR A 46 -0.05 0.02 2.86
N LYS A 47 -0.48 -0.06 4.11
CA LYS A 47 0.43 -0.07 5.25
C LYS A 47 1.34 -1.30 5.23
N GLU A 48 0.79 -2.49 4.92
CA GLU A 48 1.57 -3.72 4.79
C GLU A 48 2.58 -3.63 3.64
N LEU A 49 2.14 -3.17 2.47
CA LEU A 49 3.03 -2.99 1.31
C LEU A 49 4.14 -1.98 1.60
N LEU A 50 3.82 -0.83 2.18
CA LEU A 50 4.82 0.17 2.55
C LEU A 50 5.79 -0.33 3.61
N PHE A 51 5.33 -1.18 4.54
CA PHE A 51 6.22 -1.82 5.49
C PHE A 51 7.27 -2.69 4.76
N HIS A 52 6.83 -3.54 3.82
CA HIS A 52 7.77 -4.36 3.05
C HIS A 52 8.75 -3.53 2.21
N VAL A 53 8.27 -2.51 1.50
CA VAL A 53 9.14 -1.66 0.65
C VAL A 53 10.20 -0.95 1.51
N ASN A 54 9.80 -0.35 2.64
CA ASN A 54 10.76 0.28 3.55
C ASN A 54 11.72 -0.74 4.16
N TYR A 55 11.22 -1.92 4.57
CA TYR A 55 12.07 -2.92 5.21
C TYR A 55 13.12 -3.49 4.25
N ILE A 56 12.77 -3.70 2.98
CA ILE A 56 13.71 -4.10 1.92
C ILE A 56 14.75 -3.00 1.67
N PHE A 57 14.34 -1.73 1.69
CA PHE A 57 15.25 -0.59 1.54
C PHE A 57 16.20 -0.42 2.74
N GLU A 58 15.71 -0.58 3.97
CA GLU A 58 16.55 -0.54 5.17
C GLU A 58 17.52 -1.74 5.22
N SER A 59 17.04 -2.94 4.92
CA SER A 59 17.90 -4.14 4.85
C SER A 59 18.99 -4.00 3.80
N PHE A 60 18.72 -3.27 2.72
CA PHE A 60 19.72 -2.94 1.71
C PHE A 60 20.82 -2.06 2.31
N PHE A 61 20.43 -1.02 3.05
CA PHE A 61 21.38 -0.11 3.67
C PHE A 61 22.26 -0.83 4.67
N ASP A 62 21.67 -1.70 5.50
CA ASP A 62 22.39 -2.50 6.49
C ASP A 62 23.42 -3.43 5.81
N ILE A 63 23.06 -4.10 4.71
CA ILE A 63 24.00 -4.93 3.96
C ILE A 63 25.15 -4.09 3.38
N MET A 64 24.87 -2.91 2.83
CA MET A 64 25.93 -2.03 2.31
C MET A 64 26.88 -1.55 3.41
N ASP A 65 26.35 -1.13 4.55
CA ASP A 65 27.14 -0.62 5.68
C ASP A 65 28.05 -1.72 6.23
N GLU A 66 27.49 -2.92 6.43
CA GLU A 66 28.28 -4.10 6.79
C GLU A 66 29.29 -4.47 5.71
N MET A 67 29.00 -4.18 4.44
CA MET A 67 29.94 -4.45 3.36
C MET A 67 31.18 -3.54 3.40
N LEU A 68 31.02 -2.27 3.78
CA LEU A 68 32.10 -1.30 3.89
C LEU A 68 33.03 -1.58 5.07
N ASP A 69 32.48 -2.10 6.18
CA ASP A 69 33.20 -2.30 7.44
C ASP A 69 33.87 -3.68 7.57
N HIS A 70 33.68 -4.60 6.61
CA HIS A 70 34.11 -5.98 6.81
C HIS A 70 35.61 -6.22 6.54
N GLU A 71 36.41 -6.25 7.61
CA GLU A 71 37.85 -6.61 7.59
C GLU A 71 38.12 -8.16 7.53
N GLY A 72 37.21 -8.92 6.92
CA GLY A 72 37.26 -10.39 6.90
C GLY A 72 38.16 -11.00 5.81
N SER A 73 38.53 -12.27 5.96
CA SER A 73 39.12 -13.01 4.83
C SER A 73 38.07 -13.27 3.74
N ASN A 74 38.48 -13.36 2.46
CA ASN A 74 37.58 -13.60 1.32
C ASN A 74 36.61 -14.80 1.53
N LYS A 75 37.02 -15.81 2.30
CA LYS A 75 36.18 -16.99 2.61
C LYS A 75 35.11 -16.70 3.67
N LYS A 76 35.39 -15.84 4.65
CA LYS A 76 34.38 -15.38 5.62
C LYS A 76 33.39 -14.44 4.94
N TRP A 77 33.93 -13.56 4.09
CA TRP A 77 33.16 -12.65 3.25
C TRP A 77 32.14 -13.37 2.37
N GLY A 78 32.55 -14.36 1.57
CA GLY A 78 31.61 -15.09 0.72
C GLY A 78 30.53 -15.85 1.49
N LYS A 79 30.81 -16.31 2.73
CA LYS A 79 29.79 -16.94 3.57
C LYS A 79 28.78 -15.93 4.12
N PHE A 80 29.26 -14.76 4.53
CA PHE A 80 28.42 -13.67 4.98
C PHE A 80 27.49 -13.22 3.85
N LEU A 81 28.05 -12.89 2.69
CA LEU A 81 27.27 -12.42 1.54
C LEU A 81 26.21 -13.44 1.11
N ASN A 82 26.54 -14.73 0.99
CA ASN A 82 25.55 -15.73 0.63
C ASN A 82 24.39 -15.78 1.63
N LYS A 83 24.68 -15.69 2.93
CA LYS A 83 23.66 -15.70 3.97
C LYS A 83 22.74 -14.47 3.87
N GLU A 84 23.30 -13.29 3.69
CA GLU A 84 22.51 -12.06 3.56
C GLU A 84 21.76 -11.99 2.23
N SER A 85 22.31 -12.57 1.16
CA SER A 85 21.63 -12.72 -0.14
C SER A 85 20.40 -13.61 0.00
N ASP A 86 20.56 -14.79 0.60
CA ASP A 86 19.47 -15.74 0.80
C ASP A 86 18.34 -15.10 1.64
N PHE A 87 18.73 -14.38 2.71
CA PHE A 87 17.78 -13.64 3.55
C PHE A 87 17.04 -12.56 2.75
N TYR A 88 17.75 -11.77 1.94
CA TYR A 88 17.15 -10.67 1.19
C TYR A 88 16.28 -11.17 0.02
N ASP A 89 16.65 -12.28 -0.63
CA ASP A 89 15.80 -12.96 -1.62
C ASP A 89 14.48 -13.43 -0.99
N ASP A 90 14.52 -13.99 0.22
CA ASP A 90 13.31 -14.37 0.97
C ASP A 90 12.42 -13.14 1.25
N LEU A 91 13.00 -11.98 1.60
CA LEU A 91 12.25 -10.73 1.78
C LEU A 91 11.54 -10.29 0.51
N ILE A 92 12.22 -10.35 -0.64
CA ILE A 92 11.63 -10.00 -1.93
C ILE A 92 10.51 -10.98 -2.30
N ALA A 93 10.69 -12.28 -2.04
CA ALA A 93 9.68 -13.29 -2.30
C ALA A 93 8.40 -13.04 -1.47
N ASP A 94 8.56 -12.74 -0.17
CA ASP A 94 7.43 -12.38 0.70
C ASP A 94 6.76 -11.07 0.27
N TYR A 95 7.54 -10.08 -0.18
CA TYR A 95 7.00 -8.85 -0.75
C TYR A 95 6.15 -9.11 -2.00
N TYR A 96 6.62 -9.91 -2.95
CA TYR A 96 5.82 -10.28 -4.12
C TYR A 96 4.52 -10.99 -3.73
N LYS A 97 4.57 -11.89 -2.76
CA LYS A 97 3.38 -12.56 -2.22
C LYS A 97 2.38 -11.56 -1.64
N SER A 98 2.85 -10.53 -0.93
CA SER A 98 2.01 -9.44 -0.43
C SER A 98 1.39 -8.60 -1.56
N ILE A 99 2.16 -8.30 -2.62
CA ILE A 99 1.60 -7.64 -3.83
C ILE A 99 0.48 -8.47 -4.45
N PHE A 100 0.67 -9.78 -4.61
CA PHE A 100 -0.34 -10.64 -5.24
C PHE A 100 -1.63 -10.73 -4.41
N LYS A 101 -1.53 -10.76 -3.08
CA LYS A 101 -2.71 -10.70 -2.20
C LYS A 101 -3.45 -9.37 -2.34
N ALA A 102 -2.70 -8.28 -2.53
CA ALA A 102 -3.21 -6.93 -2.64
C ALA A 102 -3.85 -6.60 -4.00
N LEU A 103 -3.66 -7.46 -5.00
CA LEU A 103 -4.07 -7.23 -6.40
C LEU A 103 -5.54 -6.80 -6.60
N PRO A 104 -6.54 -7.33 -5.86
CA PRO A 104 -7.92 -6.88 -6.01
C PRO A 104 -8.18 -5.44 -5.56
N ILE A 105 -7.28 -4.87 -4.76
CA ILE A 105 -7.46 -3.59 -4.06
C ILE A 105 -6.60 -2.50 -4.70
N ILE A 106 -5.40 -2.84 -5.15
CA ILE A 106 -4.41 -1.87 -5.63
C ILE A 106 -4.67 -1.45 -7.09
N PRO A 107 -4.62 -0.14 -7.40
CA PRO A 107 -4.60 0.37 -8.75
C PRO A 107 -3.40 -0.11 -9.57
N SER A 108 -3.56 -0.19 -10.90
CA SER A 108 -2.53 -0.70 -11.80
C SER A 108 -1.24 0.14 -11.84
N ASN A 109 -1.31 1.45 -11.62
CA ASN A 109 -0.13 2.31 -11.54
C ASN A 109 0.71 1.98 -10.30
N ILE A 110 0.07 1.82 -9.13
CA ILE A 110 0.75 1.42 -7.89
C ILE A 110 1.33 0.01 -8.04
N TYR A 111 0.56 -0.93 -8.62
CA TYR A 111 1.06 -2.27 -8.90
C TYR A 111 2.34 -2.28 -9.74
N LYS A 112 2.40 -1.47 -10.81
CA LYS A 112 3.59 -1.40 -11.68
C LYS A 112 4.83 -0.92 -10.92
N GLU A 113 4.70 0.16 -10.14
CA GLU A 113 5.81 0.67 -9.34
C GLU A 113 6.26 -0.33 -8.27
N LEU A 114 5.33 -1.04 -7.63
CA LEU A 114 5.65 -2.07 -6.66
C LEU A 114 6.43 -3.24 -7.28
N ILE A 115 6.01 -3.70 -8.46
CA ILE A 115 6.72 -4.75 -9.20
C ILE A 115 8.12 -4.28 -9.62
N GLN A 116 8.23 -3.04 -10.12
CA GLN A 116 9.50 -2.45 -10.51
C GLN A 116 10.46 -2.36 -9.33
N PHE A 117 10.00 -1.87 -8.17
CA PHE A 117 10.79 -1.84 -6.95
C PHE A 117 11.37 -3.22 -6.61
N GLY A 118 10.53 -4.27 -6.63
CA GLY A 118 10.99 -5.64 -6.35
C GLY A 118 12.02 -6.16 -7.37
N GLN A 119 11.85 -5.81 -8.65
CA GLN A 119 12.78 -6.23 -9.71
C GLN A 119 14.16 -5.58 -9.53
N GLU A 120 14.18 -4.29 -9.21
CA GLU A 120 15.42 -3.55 -8.94
C GLU A 120 16.10 -4.06 -7.66
N SER A 121 15.33 -4.39 -6.62
CA SER A 121 15.86 -5.04 -5.41
C SER A 121 16.54 -6.39 -5.72
N THR A 122 15.96 -7.21 -6.60
CA THR A 122 16.60 -8.48 -7.03
C THR A 122 17.84 -8.24 -7.89
N GLN A 123 17.81 -7.26 -8.78
CA GLN A 123 18.97 -6.94 -9.62
C GLN A 123 20.16 -6.45 -8.79
N PHE A 124 19.90 -5.73 -7.71
CA PHE A 124 20.94 -5.23 -6.84
C PHE A 124 21.76 -6.33 -6.16
N ILE A 125 21.10 -7.36 -5.59
CA ILE A 125 21.79 -8.54 -5.06
C ILE A 125 22.82 -8.98 -6.09
N ASN A 126 22.39 -9.19 -7.34
CA ASN A 126 23.28 -9.66 -8.39
C ASN A 126 24.42 -8.69 -8.74
N SER A 127 24.23 -7.37 -8.64
CA SER A 127 25.24 -6.36 -9.00
C SER A 127 26.18 -5.93 -7.86
N ALA A 128 25.71 -5.87 -6.61
CA ALA A 128 26.52 -5.48 -5.45
C ALA A 128 27.71 -6.45 -5.22
N PHE A 129 27.58 -7.68 -5.71
CA PHE A 129 28.64 -8.69 -5.65
C PHE A 129 29.80 -8.47 -6.61
N ASP A 130 29.71 -7.53 -7.56
CA ASP A 130 30.83 -7.18 -8.44
C ASP A 130 31.84 -6.21 -7.80
N LYS A 131 31.61 -5.77 -6.54
CA LYS A 131 32.45 -4.80 -5.79
C LYS A 131 32.62 -3.44 -6.47
N ASP A 132 31.63 -3.05 -7.26
CA ASP A 132 31.59 -1.74 -7.90
C ASP A 132 30.76 -0.77 -7.04
N GLU A 133 31.47 0.13 -6.36
CA GLU A 133 30.90 1.12 -5.44
C GLU A 133 29.94 2.10 -6.14
N ASP A 134 30.25 2.47 -7.39
CA ASP A 134 29.44 3.38 -8.19
C ASP A 134 28.11 2.71 -8.60
N LEU A 135 28.16 1.43 -9.00
CA LEU A 135 26.96 0.64 -9.30
C LEU A 135 26.09 0.45 -8.06
N THR A 136 26.71 0.21 -6.91
CA THR A 136 26.01 -0.01 -5.64
C THR A 136 25.29 1.25 -5.17
N THR A 137 25.98 2.39 -5.21
CA THR A 137 25.40 3.71 -4.86
C THR A 137 24.25 4.09 -5.79
N LYS A 138 24.43 3.88 -7.10
CA LYS A 138 23.38 4.19 -8.08
C LYS A 138 22.12 3.34 -7.87
N ALA A 139 22.29 2.05 -7.56
CA ALA A 139 21.16 1.17 -7.27
C ALA A 139 20.40 1.61 -6.00
N HIS A 140 21.12 2.06 -4.98
CA HIS A 140 20.51 2.64 -3.77
C HIS A 140 19.65 3.88 -4.10
N GLU A 141 20.20 4.81 -4.88
CA GLU A 141 19.48 6.02 -5.29
C GLU A 141 18.23 5.71 -6.14
N GLU A 142 18.32 4.72 -7.03
CA GLU A 142 17.19 4.24 -7.84
C GLU A 142 16.10 3.60 -6.95
N LEU A 143 16.48 2.77 -5.98
CA LEU A 143 15.57 2.19 -5.00
C LEU A 143 14.92 3.25 -4.12
N GLU A 144 15.66 4.24 -3.64
CA GLU A 144 15.13 5.34 -2.85
C GLU A 144 14.08 6.14 -3.64
N LYS A 145 14.39 6.44 -4.90
CA LYS A 145 13.47 7.14 -5.81
C LYS A 145 12.18 6.35 -6.00
N ASN A 146 12.27 5.04 -6.20
CA ASN A 146 11.10 4.19 -6.38
C ASN A 146 10.28 4.01 -5.11
N LEU A 147 10.94 3.88 -3.95
CA LEU A 147 10.27 3.95 -2.64
C LEU A 147 9.45 5.25 -2.51
N ARG A 148 10.06 6.40 -2.83
CA ARG A 148 9.36 7.70 -2.79
C ARG A 148 8.19 7.76 -3.77
N ASN A 149 8.34 7.19 -4.97
CA ASN A 149 7.26 7.12 -5.95
C ASN A 149 6.08 6.28 -5.45
N VAL A 150 6.36 5.09 -4.90
CA VAL A 150 5.34 4.21 -4.29
C VAL A 150 4.59 4.95 -3.18
N ILE A 151 5.32 5.62 -2.28
CA ILE A 151 4.71 6.42 -1.20
C ILE A 151 3.81 7.52 -1.78
N SER A 152 4.29 8.26 -2.77
CA SER A 152 3.53 9.35 -3.39
C SER A 152 2.22 8.86 -4.01
N LEU A 153 2.28 7.78 -4.81
CA LEU A 153 1.09 7.22 -5.45
C LEU A 153 0.06 6.69 -4.45
N ILE A 154 0.51 6.03 -3.38
CA ILE A 154 -0.36 5.56 -2.30
C ILE A 154 -1.03 6.73 -1.58
N ARG A 155 -0.27 7.80 -1.27
CA ARG A 155 -0.82 9.00 -0.62
C ARG A 155 -1.88 9.70 -1.47
N GLU A 156 -1.62 9.80 -2.78
CA GLU A 156 -2.55 10.38 -3.75
C GLU A 156 -3.84 9.55 -3.82
N ASP A 157 -3.71 8.23 -3.94
CA ASP A 157 -4.85 7.32 -4.04
C ASP A 157 -5.74 7.32 -2.77
N VAL A 158 -5.13 7.37 -1.58
CA VAL A 158 -5.87 7.46 -0.30
C VAL A 158 -6.34 8.90 -0.02
N ASN A 159 -5.93 9.87 -0.83
CA ASN A 159 -6.27 11.29 -0.72
C ASN A 159 -5.91 11.88 0.66
N VAL A 160 -4.74 11.48 1.18
CA VAL A 160 -4.27 11.82 2.53
C VAL A 160 -4.22 13.33 2.74
N ASP A 161 -3.78 14.09 1.73
CA ASP A 161 -3.60 15.53 1.87
C ASP A 161 -4.94 16.27 2.01
N LYS A 162 -5.99 15.81 1.32
CA LYS A 162 -7.35 16.36 1.48
C LYS A 162 -7.96 16.00 2.83
N LEU A 163 -7.71 14.79 3.32
CA LEU A 163 -8.12 14.35 4.65
C LEU A 163 -7.47 15.23 5.72
N ASN A 164 -6.16 15.46 5.63
CA ASN A 164 -5.41 16.30 6.56
C ASN A 164 -5.90 17.75 6.57
N VAL A 165 -6.10 18.38 5.41
CA VAL A 165 -6.66 19.75 5.33
C VAL A 165 -8.05 19.84 5.97
N THR A 166 -8.89 18.82 5.78
CA THR A 166 -10.23 18.78 6.35
C THR A 166 -10.20 18.62 7.88
N LEU A 167 -9.26 17.84 8.41
CA LEU A 167 -9.04 17.68 9.85
C LEU A 167 -8.51 18.97 10.48
N THR A 168 -7.52 19.63 9.86
CA THR A 168 -6.99 20.91 10.35
C THR A 168 -8.08 21.99 10.40
N LYS A 169 -8.95 22.07 9.38
CA LYS A 169 -10.10 22.99 9.37
C LYS A 169 -11.18 22.68 10.42
N ARG A 170 -11.22 21.47 10.97
CA ARG A 170 -12.15 21.09 12.06
C ARG A 170 -11.56 21.35 13.45
N LEU A 171 -10.23 21.49 13.54
CA LEU A 171 -9.51 21.70 14.80
C LEU A 171 -9.19 23.19 15.06
N LEU A 172 -9.17 24.02 14.01
CA LEU A 172 -9.08 25.48 14.05
C LEU A 172 -10.48 26.11 14.07
#